data_AF-A0A352FBW4-F1
#
_entry.id   AF-A0A352FBW4-F1
#
_cell.length_a   1.000
_cell.length_b   1.000
_cell.length_c   1.000
_cell.angle_alpha   90.00
_cell.angle_beta   90.00
_cell.angle_gamma   90.00
#
_symmetry.space_group_name_H-M   'P 1'
#
loop_
_entity.id
_entity.type
_entity.pdbx_description
1 polymer ?
#
loop_
_entity_poly.entity_id
_entity_poly.type
_entity_poly.pdbx_seq_one_letter_code
_entity_poly.pdbx_strand_id
1 'polypeptide(L)'
;MNSISAEDFKYDRIEAKVLPKSNYLFTGEAYEAEVIVAAYDTSQSPNVYLMRGVDSLPLSRKNQATLISSRDGRVRFSFPAYSAGLEKYAGFVSVVNSSGVENTYHFKNEYVVAQPSLTVSATNMNVLYAGVNNPVSISISGVPAEDIFPVISCGTIRPNPGKKGWVVVVPANCKQAVIEVSVRIGGGTKRMGSENFRVKKLPDPVPTIANKKDGFVSRDILIAAGNIVAKMPEDFEFNYSFEIISFKMTMQRGFTVNHYDSKNSNLTEEMITQIKNTNRGQGILFEEIITKGPDGADRVLSPLSVTIN
;
A
#
# COMPACT_ATOMS: atom_id res chain seq x y z
N MET A 1 -0.20 -60.98 -23.08
CA MET A 1 0.58 -59.89 -22.48
C MET A 1 0.44 -60.02 -20.98
N ASN A 2 1.36 -60.74 -20.34
CA ASN A 2 1.47 -60.83 -18.88
C ASN A 2 2.63 -59.92 -18.47
N SER A 3 2.35 -58.86 -17.72
CA SER A 3 3.39 -58.09 -17.04
C SER A 3 2.80 -57.17 -15.97
N ILE A 4 2.36 -57.77 -14.86
CA ILE A 4 2.55 -57.20 -13.52
C ILE A 4 2.81 -58.43 -12.62
N SER A 5 4.07 -58.67 -12.25
CA SER A 5 4.40 -59.68 -11.24
C SER A 5 5.70 -59.30 -10.54
N ALA A 6 5.55 -58.51 -9.48
CA ALA A 6 6.32 -58.56 -8.25
C ALA A 6 5.66 -57.54 -7.31
N GLU A 7 5.03 -58.06 -6.25
CA GLU A 7 4.22 -57.39 -5.23
C GLU A 7 2.74 -57.20 -5.60
N ASP A 8 1.95 -58.26 -5.39
CA ASP A 8 0.49 -58.24 -5.52
C ASP A 8 -0.12 -57.35 -4.41
N PHE A 9 -0.09 -56.04 -4.63
CA PHE A 9 -0.98 -55.14 -3.91
C PHE A 9 -2.41 -55.45 -4.33
N LYS A 10 -3.16 -56.11 -3.44
CA LYS A 10 -4.60 -56.25 -3.59
C LYS A 10 -5.22 -54.85 -3.59
N TYR A 11 -6.24 -54.63 -4.40
CA TYR A 11 -7.04 -53.41 -4.42
C TYR A 11 -8.51 -53.80 -4.52
N ASP A 12 -9.36 -53.04 -3.86
CA ASP A 12 -10.82 -53.22 -3.87
C ASP A 12 -11.54 -51.96 -4.38
N ARG A 13 -10.80 -50.86 -4.58
CA ARG A 13 -11.30 -49.59 -5.12
C ARG A 13 -10.44 -49.10 -6.27
N ILE A 14 -11.12 -48.63 -7.33
CA ILE A 14 -10.52 -47.98 -8.49
C ILE A 14 -11.27 -46.66 -8.71
N GLU A 15 -10.55 -45.55 -8.76
CA GLU A 15 -11.13 -44.23 -8.98
C GLU A 15 -10.24 -43.35 -9.87
N ALA A 16 -10.85 -42.49 -10.68
CA ALA A 16 -10.12 -41.42 -11.35
C ALA A 16 -9.73 -40.32 -10.35
N LYS A 17 -8.51 -39.81 -10.45
CA LYS A 17 -8.00 -38.65 -9.69
C LYS A 17 -7.44 -37.61 -10.66
N VAL A 18 -7.70 -36.35 -10.34
CA VAL A 18 -7.17 -35.20 -11.08
C VAL A 18 -6.01 -34.61 -10.30
N LEU A 19 -4.88 -34.41 -10.97
CA LEU A 19 -3.66 -33.82 -10.45
C LEU A 19 -3.44 -32.46 -11.13
N PRO A 20 -3.96 -31.37 -10.55
CA PRO A 20 -3.76 -30.02 -11.08
C PRO A 20 -2.30 -29.59 -10.92
N LYS A 21 -1.76 -28.89 -11.92
CA LYS A 21 -0.46 -28.22 -11.81
C LYS A 21 -0.52 -27.02 -10.85
N SER A 22 -1.64 -26.28 -10.85
CA SER A 22 -1.96 -25.22 -9.90
C SER A 22 -3.47 -25.14 -9.68
N ASN A 23 -3.87 -24.85 -8.45
CA ASN A 23 -5.25 -24.55 -8.08
C ASN A 23 -5.53 -23.05 -7.90
N TYR A 24 -4.53 -22.20 -8.19
CA TYR A 24 -4.64 -20.75 -8.19
C TYR A 24 -4.29 -20.24 -9.58
N LEU A 25 -5.24 -19.54 -10.21
CA LEU A 25 -5.13 -19.00 -11.55
C LEU A 25 -5.65 -17.57 -11.56
N PHE A 26 -5.03 -16.74 -12.39
CA PHE A 26 -5.59 -15.45 -12.76
C PHE A 26 -6.48 -15.60 -14.00
N THR A 27 -7.42 -14.66 -14.18
CA THR A 27 -8.25 -14.58 -15.38
C THR A 27 -7.38 -14.58 -16.64
N GLY A 28 -7.70 -15.47 -17.59
CA GLY A 28 -6.97 -15.63 -18.85
C GLY A 28 -5.87 -16.69 -18.83
N GLU A 29 -5.56 -17.31 -17.69
CA GLU A 29 -4.64 -18.46 -17.64
C GLU A 29 -5.32 -19.77 -18.04
N ALA A 30 -4.54 -20.67 -18.62
CA ALA A 30 -4.97 -22.03 -18.92
C ALA A 30 -4.85 -22.89 -17.66
N TYR A 31 -5.92 -23.61 -17.32
CA TYR A 31 -5.88 -24.65 -16.30
C TYR A 31 -5.27 -25.92 -16.87
N GLU A 32 -4.15 -26.36 -16.29
CA GLU A 32 -3.45 -27.60 -16.65
C GLU A 32 -3.60 -28.63 -15.53
N ALA A 33 -4.04 -29.84 -15.88
CA ALA A 33 -4.16 -30.97 -14.95
C ALA A 33 -3.95 -32.30 -15.65
N GLU A 34 -3.39 -33.27 -14.94
CA GLU A 34 -3.30 -34.67 -15.36
C GLU A 34 -4.45 -35.48 -14.75
N VAL A 35 -4.98 -36.45 -15.49
CA VAL A 35 -5.99 -37.37 -14.98
C VAL A 35 -5.39 -38.77 -14.92
N ILE A 36 -5.36 -39.35 -13.72
CA ILE A 36 -4.83 -40.70 -13.49
C ILE A 36 -5.92 -41.62 -12.93
N VAL A 37 -5.73 -42.92 -13.11
CA VAL A 37 -6.54 -43.94 -12.44
C VAL A 37 -5.78 -44.42 -11.22
N ALA A 38 -6.34 -44.23 -10.03
CA ALA A 38 -5.79 -44.68 -8.76
C ALA A 38 -6.51 -45.96 -8.30
N ALA A 39 -5.74 -47.02 -8.05
CA ALA A 39 -6.22 -48.25 -7.41
C ALA A 39 -5.64 -48.34 -5.99
N TYR A 40 -6.48 -48.63 -4.99
CA TYR A 40 -6.06 -48.75 -3.60
C TYR A 40 -6.97 -49.72 -2.83
N ASP A 41 -6.52 -50.18 -1.66
CA ASP A 41 -7.18 -51.17 -0.81
C ASP A 41 -7.77 -50.51 0.43
N THR A 42 -9.09 -50.58 0.62
CA THR A 42 -9.74 -50.01 1.82
C THR A 42 -9.51 -50.83 3.08
N SER A 43 -9.13 -52.10 2.95
CA SER A 43 -8.83 -52.97 4.10
C SER A 43 -7.43 -52.70 4.69
N GLN A 44 -6.55 -52.05 3.93
CA GLN A 44 -5.21 -51.68 4.40
C GLN A 44 -5.18 -50.28 5.01
N SER A 45 -4.41 -50.16 6.09
CA SER A 45 -4.11 -48.89 6.75
C SER A 45 -2.61 -48.60 6.68
N PRO A 46 -2.09 -48.10 5.54
CA PRO A 46 -0.68 -47.78 5.40
C PRO A 46 -0.24 -46.65 6.34
N ASN A 47 1.01 -46.67 6.78
CA ASN A 47 1.56 -45.62 7.63
C ASN A 47 2.06 -44.47 6.76
N VAL A 48 1.62 -43.24 7.05
CA VAL A 48 2.11 -42.05 6.33
C VAL A 48 2.93 -41.18 7.27
N TYR A 49 4.18 -40.94 6.88
CA TYR A 49 5.11 -40.07 7.59
C TYR A 49 5.24 -38.77 6.81
N LEU A 50 5.01 -37.65 7.49
CA LEU A 50 5.01 -36.33 6.86
C LEU A 50 5.81 -35.33 7.69
N MET A 51 6.55 -34.46 7.01
CA MET A 51 7.27 -33.34 7.60
C MET A 51 7.00 -32.04 6.83
N ARG A 52 6.72 -30.95 7.55
CA ARG A 52 6.53 -29.60 6.98
C ARG A 52 7.85 -28.86 6.83
N GLY A 53 7.92 -27.93 5.88
CA GLY A 53 9.06 -27.05 5.66
C GLY A 53 10.28 -27.71 5.00
N VAL A 54 10.11 -28.90 4.40
CA VAL A 54 11.20 -29.67 3.79
C VAL A 54 10.84 -30.08 2.36
N ASP A 55 11.84 -30.13 1.47
CA ASP A 55 11.67 -30.60 0.09
C ASP A 55 11.74 -32.13 -0.04
N SER A 56 12.22 -32.84 1.00
CA SER A 56 12.31 -34.30 1.05
C SER A 56 12.31 -34.82 2.48
N LEU A 57 11.83 -36.04 2.68
CA LEU A 57 11.91 -36.77 3.95
C LEU A 57 12.55 -38.15 3.73
N PRO A 58 13.84 -38.33 4.05
CA PRO A 58 14.50 -39.64 3.96
C PRO A 58 14.10 -40.56 5.14
N LEU A 59 14.15 -41.87 4.92
CA LEU A 59 13.83 -42.91 5.93
C LEU A 59 14.64 -42.74 7.23
N SER A 60 15.90 -42.28 7.16
CA SER A 60 16.75 -42.01 8.33
C SER A 60 16.19 -40.94 9.27
N ARG A 61 15.27 -40.10 8.80
CA ARG A 61 14.59 -39.05 9.56
C ARG A 61 13.14 -39.41 9.94
N LYS A 62 12.72 -40.66 9.77
CA LYS A 62 11.37 -41.16 10.12
C LYS A 62 10.90 -40.73 11.51
N ASN A 63 11.81 -40.74 12.50
CA ASN A 63 11.50 -40.39 13.88
C ASN A 63 11.21 -38.89 14.12
N GLN A 64 11.52 -38.02 13.15
CA GLN A 64 11.25 -36.58 13.21
C GLN A 64 9.93 -36.21 12.50
N ALA A 65 9.30 -37.16 11.81
CA ALA A 65 8.09 -36.95 11.04
C ALA A 65 6.83 -37.18 11.87
N THR A 66 5.76 -36.49 11.50
CA THR A 66 4.43 -36.76 12.04
C THR A 66 3.86 -38.00 11.37
N LEU A 67 3.52 -39.02 12.17
CA LEU A 67 2.76 -40.18 11.71
C LEU A 67 1.29 -39.79 11.60
N ILE A 68 0.70 -40.03 10.43
CA ILE A 68 -0.71 -39.77 10.15
C ILE A 68 -1.39 -41.11 9.91
N SER A 69 -2.40 -41.42 10.74
CA SER A 69 -3.19 -42.63 10.58
C SER A 69 -4.00 -42.57 9.29
N SER A 70 -3.90 -43.63 8.49
CA SER A 70 -4.80 -43.87 7.37
C SER A 70 -6.11 -44.51 7.82
N ARG A 71 -7.16 -44.30 7.03
CA ARG A 71 -8.45 -44.98 7.12
C ARG A 71 -8.93 -45.27 5.71
N ASP A 72 -9.49 -46.46 5.50
CA ASP A 72 -10.05 -46.89 4.21
C ASP A 72 -9.05 -46.74 3.04
N GLY A 73 -7.78 -47.11 3.25
CA GLY A 73 -6.73 -46.99 2.23
C GLY A 73 -6.35 -45.56 1.86
N ARG A 74 -6.80 -44.57 2.63
CA ARG A 74 -6.59 -43.14 2.38
C ARG A 74 -6.03 -42.44 3.59
N VAL A 75 -5.31 -41.35 3.35
CA VAL A 75 -4.89 -40.42 4.41
C VAL A 75 -5.52 -39.06 4.15
N ARG A 76 -6.09 -38.48 5.20
CA ARG A 76 -6.54 -37.09 5.23
C ARG A 76 -5.77 -36.38 6.31
N PHE A 77 -5.16 -35.27 5.95
CA PHE A 77 -4.49 -34.39 6.89
C PHE A 77 -4.87 -32.95 6.58
N SER A 78 -4.76 -32.09 7.59
CA SER A 78 -4.97 -30.66 7.47
C SER A 78 -3.91 -29.95 8.29
N PHE A 79 -3.31 -28.91 7.71
CA PHE A 79 -2.37 -28.05 8.42
C PHE A 79 -3.00 -26.67 8.62
N PRO A 80 -2.97 -26.12 9.83
CA PRO A 80 -3.25 -24.72 10.01
C PRO A 80 -2.19 -23.89 9.28
N ALA A 81 -2.67 -22.93 8.49
CA ALA A 81 -1.85 -21.96 7.78
C ALA A 81 -1.70 -20.71 8.65
N TYR A 82 -0.48 -20.42 9.14
CA TYR A 82 -0.21 -19.32 10.07
C TYR A 82 0.46 -18.11 9.39
N SER A 83 1.30 -18.36 8.39
CA SER A 83 2.10 -17.37 7.67
C SER A 83 1.70 -17.33 6.20
N ALA A 84 1.73 -16.13 5.63
CA ALA A 84 1.64 -15.96 4.18
C ALA A 84 2.91 -16.47 3.51
N GLY A 85 2.79 -16.99 2.29
CA GLY A 85 3.93 -17.42 1.46
C GLY A 85 3.84 -18.87 1.02
N LEU A 86 4.94 -19.35 0.45
CA LEU A 86 5.08 -20.72 -0.02
C LEU A 86 5.34 -21.66 1.16
N GLU A 87 4.43 -22.58 1.41
CA GLU A 87 4.56 -23.65 2.39
C GLU A 87 4.85 -24.96 1.66
N LYS A 88 5.82 -25.73 2.16
CA LYS A 88 6.23 -27.00 1.57
C LYS A 88 6.05 -28.14 2.55
N TYR A 89 5.85 -29.34 2.04
CA TYR A 89 5.92 -30.56 2.84
C TYR A 89 6.41 -31.73 2.00
N ALA A 90 7.05 -32.68 2.66
CA ALA A 90 7.44 -33.95 2.06
C ALA A 90 7.18 -35.09 3.03
N GLY A 91 7.06 -36.29 2.47
CA GLY A 91 6.73 -37.47 3.23
C GLY A 91 6.95 -38.75 2.45
N PHE A 92 6.51 -39.84 3.06
CA PHE A 92 6.41 -41.12 2.37
C PHE A 92 5.27 -41.96 2.95
N VAL A 93 4.72 -42.82 2.10
CA VAL A 93 3.76 -43.86 2.46
C VAL A 93 4.54 -45.16 2.63
N SER A 94 4.35 -45.82 3.77
CA SER A 94 4.86 -47.16 4.05
C SER A 94 3.70 -48.17 3.97
N VAL A 95 3.84 -49.15 3.08
CA VAL A 95 2.85 -50.19 2.82
C VAL A 95 3.53 -51.55 2.92
N VAL A 96 2.94 -52.48 3.67
CA VAL A 96 3.43 -53.86 3.76
C VAL A 96 2.75 -54.69 2.68
N ASN A 97 3.51 -55.33 1.81
CA ASN A 97 2.95 -56.20 0.77
C ASN A 97 2.49 -57.56 1.36
N SER A 98 1.87 -58.40 0.53
CA SER A 98 1.42 -59.75 0.93
C SER A 98 2.55 -60.69 1.39
N SER A 99 3.80 -60.37 1.06
CA SER A 99 5.01 -61.11 1.45
C SER A 99 5.63 -60.61 2.76
N GLY A 100 5.04 -59.59 3.39
CA GLY A 100 5.56 -58.99 4.63
C GLY A 100 6.70 -57.99 4.43
N VAL A 101 7.04 -57.63 3.19
CA VAL A 101 8.07 -56.62 2.89
C VAL A 101 7.44 -55.22 2.94
N GLU A 102 8.10 -54.30 3.65
CA GLU A 102 7.70 -52.90 3.77
C GLU A 102 8.20 -52.12 2.54
N ASN A 103 7.28 -51.61 1.74
CA ASN A 103 7.53 -50.75 0.58
C ASN A 103 7.26 -49.30 0.91
N THR A 104 8.14 -48.42 0.43
CA THR A 104 8.11 -46.99 0.73
C THR A 104 7.97 -46.15 -0.54
N TYR A 105 6.97 -45.27 -0.57
CA TYR A 105 6.68 -44.37 -1.69
C TYR A 105 6.78 -42.91 -1.23
N HIS A 106 7.79 -42.19 -1.72
CA HIS A 106 8.03 -40.80 -1.37
C HIS A 106 7.10 -39.84 -2.12
N PHE A 107 6.69 -38.76 -1.45
CA PHE A 107 5.96 -37.66 -2.05
C PHE A 107 6.46 -36.33 -1.51
N LYS A 108 6.24 -35.27 -2.29
CA LYS A 108 6.43 -33.89 -1.89
C LYS A 108 5.39 -33.01 -2.57
N ASN A 109 5.00 -31.93 -1.91
CA ASN A 109 4.12 -30.94 -2.51
C ASN A 109 4.31 -29.58 -1.84
N GLU A 110 3.81 -28.54 -2.47
CA GLU A 110 3.83 -27.17 -1.96
C GLU A 110 2.47 -26.50 -2.17
N TYR A 111 2.17 -25.53 -1.32
CA TYR A 111 0.96 -24.73 -1.41
C TYR A 111 1.26 -23.29 -1.00
N VAL A 112 0.54 -22.34 -1.59
CA VAL A 112 0.70 -20.91 -1.27
C VAL A 112 -0.41 -20.50 -0.32
N VAL A 113 -0.03 -19.92 0.82
CA VAL A 113 -0.95 -19.28 1.76
C VAL A 113 -1.00 -17.80 1.40
N ALA A 114 -2.14 -17.36 0.88
CA ALA A 114 -2.38 -15.94 0.67
C ALA A 114 -3.01 -15.31 1.92
N GLN A 115 -2.53 -14.13 2.31
CA GLN A 115 -3.26 -13.31 3.26
C GLN A 115 -4.60 -12.89 2.64
N PRO A 116 -5.73 -13.00 3.37
CA PRO A 116 -6.97 -12.41 2.93
C PRO A 116 -6.76 -10.91 2.71
N SER A 117 -7.01 -10.44 1.49
CA SER A 117 -6.93 -9.01 1.16
C SER A 117 -8.33 -8.51 0.83
N LEU A 118 -8.82 -7.55 1.60
CA LEU A 118 -10.00 -6.78 1.29
C LEU A 118 -9.55 -5.41 0.78
N THR A 119 -9.86 -5.10 -0.48
CA THR A 119 -9.63 -3.75 -1.04
C THR A 119 -10.95 -2.99 -0.96
N VAL A 120 -11.07 -2.10 0.03
CA VAL A 120 -12.12 -1.07 0.04
C VAL A 120 -11.47 0.24 -0.38
N SER A 121 -11.81 0.74 -1.57
CA SER A 121 -11.34 2.02 -2.05
C SER A 121 -12.51 2.95 -2.31
N ALA A 122 -12.41 4.19 -1.82
CA ALA A 122 -13.33 5.23 -2.21
C ALA A 122 -13.03 5.63 -3.67
N THR A 123 -13.99 5.39 -4.57
CA THR A 123 -13.85 5.60 -6.02
C THR A 123 -13.51 7.04 -6.41
N ASN A 124 -13.84 8.01 -5.54
CA ASN A 124 -13.56 9.43 -5.73
C ASN A 124 -12.33 9.94 -4.96
N MET A 125 -11.53 9.07 -4.35
CA MET A 125 -10.32 9.44 -3.58
C MET A 125 -9.00 9.11 -4.27
N ASN A 126 -9.04 8.60 -5.50
CA ASN A 126 -7.90 8.44 -6.40
C ASN A 126 -7.37 9.79 -6.92
N VAL A 127 -6.72 10.53 -6.00
CA VAL A 127 -6.09 11.82 -6.25
C VAL A 127 -4.62 11.77 -5.87
N LEU A 128 -3.77 12.33 -6.73
CA LEU A 128 -2.36 12.62 -6.43
C LEU A 128 -2.17 14.13 -6.43
N TYR A 129 -1.45 14.66 -5.45
CA TYR A 129 -1.06 16.06 -5.40
C TYR A 129 0.23 16.30 -6.15
N ALA A 130 0.22 17.26 -7.06
CA ALA A 130 1.39 17.64 -7.84
C ALA A 130 2.48 18.29 -6.98
N GLY A 131 3.75 18.02 -7.34
CA GLY A 131 4.93 18.64 -6.73
C GLY A 131 5.30 18.10 -5.35
N VAL A 132 4.58 17.10 -4.83
CA VAL A 132 4.84 16.51 -3.51
C VAL A 132 4.89 14.99 -3.53
N ASN A 133 5.38 14.41 -2.42
CA ASN A 133 5.43 12.96 -2.22
C ASN A 133 4.04 12.43 -1.83
N ASN A 134 3.43 11.63 -2.70
CA ASN A 134 2.17 10.93 -2.46
C ASN A 134 2.45 9.48 -2.03
N PRO A 135 2.17 9.08 -0.79
CA PRO A 135 2.31 7.70 -0.35
C PRO A 135 1.20 6.82 -0.96
N VAL A 136 1.58 5.66 -1.49
CA VAL A 136 0.65 4.71 -2.11
C VAL A 136 0.97 3.29 -1.63
N SER A 137 -0.04 2.48 -1.37
CA SER A 137 0.13 1.06 -1.04
C SER A 137 -0.33 0.21 -2.22
N ILE A 138 0.51 -0.74 -2.63
CA ILE A 138 0.23 -1.68 -3.72
C ILE A 138 0.50 -3.07 -3.17
N SER A 139 -0.51 -3.92 -3.16
CA SER A 139 -0.42 -5.31 -2.72
C SER A 139 -1.23 -6.20 -3.65
N ILE A 140 -0.72 -7.41 -3.87
CA ILE A 140 -1.37 -8.44 -4.67
C ILE A 140 -1.33 -9.72 -3.85
N SER A 141 -2.49 -10.35 -3.68
CA SER A 141 -2.63 -11.54 -2.83
C SER A 141 -1.73 -12.66 -3.35
N GLY A 142 -0.90 -13.22 -2.48
CA GLY A 142 0.01 -14.31 -2.83
C GLY A 142 1.26 -13.89 -3.62
N VAL A 143 1.49 -12.60 -3.87
CA VAL A 143 2.71 -12.09 -4.51
C VAL A 143 3.55 -11.31 -3.50
N PRO A 144 4.82 -11.68 -3.28
CA PRO A 144 5.76 -10.93 -2.44
C PRO A 144 5.98 -9.50 -2.96
N ALA A 145 6.26 -8.54 -2.08
CA ALA A 145 6.39 -7.13 -2.46
C ALA A 145 7.57 -6.88 -3.42
N GLU A 146 8.63 -7.69 -3.31
CA GLU A 146 9.82 -7.70 -4.16
C GLU A 146 9.53 -8.12 -5.60
N ASP A 147 8.44 -8.86 -5.82
CA ASP A 147 8.01 -9.30 -7.14
C ASP A 147 6.95 -8.37 -7.76
N ILE A 148 6.61 -7.25 -7.10
CA ILE A 148 5.67 -6.24 -7.59
C ILE A 148 6.44 -5.08 -8.22
N PHE A 149 6.18 -4.84 -9.51
CA PHE A 149 6.81 -3.80 -10.32
C PHE A 149 5.75 -2.83 -10.83
N PRO A 150 5.49 -1.74 -10.08
CA PRO A 150 4.60 -0.70 -10.53
C PRO A 150 5.34 0.33 -11.39
N VAL A 151 4.65 0.84 -12.41
CA VAL A 151 5.11 1.94 -13.26
C VAL A 151 4.03 3.00 -13.32
N ILE A 152 4.44 4.25 -13.53
CA ILE A 152 3.51 5.38 -13.63
C ILE A 152 3.68 6.08 -14.97
N SER A 153 2.57 6.40 -15.62
CA SER A 153 2.56 7.07 -16.93
C SER A 153 3.00 8.53 -16.88
N CYS A 154 2.87 9.20 -15.73
CA CYS A 154 3.43 10.53 -15.52
C CYS A 154 4.03 10.65 -14.11
N GLY A 155 5.25 11.18 -14.04
CA GLY A 155 5.98 11.39 -12.79
C GLY A 155 6.93 10.24 -12.49
N THR A 156 7.17 10.01 -11.21
CA THR A 156 8.02 8.91 -10.74
C THR A 156 7.30 8.12 -9.65
N ILE A 157 7.53 6.81 -9.64
CA ILE A 157 7.10 5.90 -8.57
C ILE A 157 8.32 5.16 -8.06
N ARG A 158 8.52 5.14 -6.75
CA ARG A 158 9.70 4.52 -6.12
C ARG A 158 9.33 3.87 -4.79
N PRO A 159 10.08 2.86 -4.33
CA PRO A 159 9.90 2.32 -3.00
C PRO A 159 10.02 3.42 -1.93
N ASN A 160 9.19 3.36 -0.90
CA ASN A 160 9.24 4.30 0.19
C ASN A 160 10.42 3.96 1.13
N PRO A 161 11.47 4.79 1.25
CA PRO A 161 12.68 4.43 2.00
C PRO A 161 12.51 4.36 3.53
N GLY A 162 11.33 4.66 4.09
CA GLY A 162 11.08 4.62 5.54
C GLY A 162 9.80 3.91 5.98
N LYS A 163 8.99 3.39 5.06
CA LYS A 163 7.72 2.69 5.35
C LYS A 163 7.45 1.62 4.30
N LYS A 164 6.57 0.66 4.60
CA LYS A 164 6.04 -0.24 3.55
C LYS A 164 5.24 0.56 2.52
N GLY A 165 5.42 0.26 1.25
CA GLY A 165 4.70 0.87 0.13
C GLY A 165 5.59 1.69 -0.82
N TRP A 166 4.94 2.57 -1.58
CA TRP A 166 5.52 3.34 -2.68
C TRP A 166 5.31 4.84 -2.45
N VAL A 167 6.17 5.65 -3.03
CA VAL A 167 6.03 7.11 -3.10
C VAL A 167 5.92 7.50 -4.57
N VAL A 168 4.88 8.27 -4.87
CA VAL A 168 4.60 8.82 -6.19
C VAL A 168 4.81 10.33 -6.17
N VAL A 169 5.60 10.84 -7.11
CA VAL A 169 5.80 12.28 -7.33
C VAL A 169 5.37 12.60 -8.75
N VAL A 170 4.36 13.46 -8.89
CA VAL A 170 3.83 13.88 -10.19
C VAL A 170 4.09 15.37 -10.42
N PRO A 171 4.52 15.77 -11.64
CA PRO A 171 4.73 17.16 -11.98
C PRO A 171 3.40 17.91 -12.21
N ALA A 172 3.43 19.24 -12.09
CA ALA A 172 2.24 20.10 -12.15
C ALA A 172 1.56 20.15 -13.53
N ASN A 173 2.26 19.77 -14.60
CA ASN A 173 1.70 19.72 -15.96
C ASN A 173 0.84 18.48 -16.21
N CYS A 174 0.87 17.49 -15.32
CA CYS A 174 0.05 16.29 -15.44
C CYS A 174 -1.34 16.51 -14.87
N LYS A 175 -2.36 16.11 -15.63
CA LYS A 175 -3.78 16.16 -15.22
C LYS A 175 -4.29 14.81 -14.71
N GLN A 176 -3.68 13.73 -15.21
CA GLN A 176 -3.99 12.36 -14.84
C GLN A 176 -2.69 11.56 -14.83
N ALA A 177 -2.62 10.56 -13.96
CA ALA A 177 -1.55 9.57 -13.94
C ALA A 177 -2.17 8.19 -13.78
N VAL A 178 -1.75 7.26 -14.62
CA VAL A 178 -2.09 5.84 -14.56
C VAL A 178 -0.95 5.11 -13.89
N ILE A 179 -1.24 4.36 -12.81
CA ILE A 179 -0.30 3.40 -12.22
C ILE A 179 -0.64 2.03 -12.77
N GLU A 180 0.30 1.42 -13.48
CA GLU A 180 0.21 0.05 -13.99
C GLU A 180 1.08 -0.87 -13.15
N VAL A 181 0.55 -2.03 -12.76
CA VAL A 181 1.25 -2.97 -11.90
C VAL A 181 1.52 -4.25 -12.66
N SER A 182 2.78 -4.67 -12.66
CA SER A 182 3.21 -5.96 -13.17
C SER A 182 3.86 -6.78 -12.06
N VAL A 183 3.81 -8.10 -12.20
CA VAL A 183 4.43 -9.04 -11.25
C VAL A 183 5.38 -9.99 -11.95
N ARG A 184 6.44 -10.41 -11.27
CA ARG A 184 7.30 -11.49 -11.75
C ARG A 184 6.79 -12.83 -11.23
N ILE A 185 6.37 -13.70 -12.13
CA ILE A 185 5.87 -15.05 -11.81
C ILE A 185 6.35 -16.03 -12.88
N GLY A 186 6.86 -17.20 -12.46
CA GLY A 186 7.22 -18.28 -13.38
C GLY A 186 8.33 -17.94 -14.38
N GLY A 187 9.26 -17.05 -14.02
CA GLY A 187 10.37 -16.62 -14.88
C GLY A 187 10.00 -15.53 -15.91
N GLY A 188 8.75 -15.07 -15.94
CA GLY A 188 8.28 -13.97 -16.79
C GLY A 188 7.68 -12.82 -15.99
N THR A 189 7.33 -11.74 -16.69
CA THR A 189 6.60 -10.60 -16.12
C THR A 189 5.16 -10.63 -16.64
N LYS A 190 4.19 -10.45 -15.75
CA LYS A 190 2.76 -10.43 -16.07
C LYS A 190 2.11 -9.14 -15.60
N ARG A 191 1.32 -8.50 -16.46
CA ARG A 191 0.51 -7.33 -16.09
C ARG A 191 -0.68 -7.76 -15.24
N MET A 192 -0.88 -7.09 -14.11
CA MET A 192 -1.92 -7.39 -13.13
C MET A 192 -3.10 -6.43 -13.18
N GLY A 193 -2.88 -5.22 -13.68
CA GLY A 193 -3.92 -4.22 -13.82
C GLY A 193 -3.35 -2.81 -13.83
N SER A 194 -4.25 -1.84 -13.87
CA SER A 194 -3.90 -0.43 -13.80
C SER A 194 -5.00 0.38 -13.13
N GLU A 195 -4.62 1.42 -12.41
CA GLU A 195 -5.53 2.33 -11.72
C GLU A 195 -5.29 3.78 -12.17
N ASN A 196 -6.38 4.53 -12.37
CA ASN A 196 -6.33 5.91 -12.82
C ASN A 196 -6.39 6.89 -11.64
N PHE A 197 -5.45 7.83 -11.59
CA PHE A 197 -5.40 8.88 -10.58
C PHE A 197 -5.58 10.25 -11.23
N ARG A 198 -6.45 11.07 -10.66
CA ARG A 198 -6.53 12.49 -11.00
C ARG A 198 -5.37 13.22 -10.34
N VAL A 199 -4.71 14.11 -11.07
CA VAL A 199 -3.66 14.95 -10.51
C VAL A 199 -4.26 16.30 -10.15
N LYS A 200 -4.17 16.69 -8.88
CA LYS A 200 -4.63 17.99 -8.38
C LYS A 200 -3.46 18.81 -7.87
N LYS A 201 -3.62 20.13 -7.89
CA LYS A 201 -2.74 21.02 -7.13
C LYS A 201 -3.05 20.86 -5.65
N LEU A 202 -2.06 21.11 -4.80
CA LEU A 202 -2.32 21.30 -3.37
C LEU A 202 -3.36 22.40 -3.18
N PRO A 203 -4.32 22.26 -2.24
CA PRO A 203 -5.21 23.35 -1.87
C PRO A 203 -4.39 24.58 -1.47
N ASP A 204 -4.96 25.77 -1.68
CA ASP A 204 -4.31 26.98 -1.24
C ASP A 204 -4.44 27.11 0.29
N PRO A 205 -3.36 27.49 0.98
CA PRO A 205 -3.42 27.75 2.42
C PRO A 205 -4.18 29.05 2.70
N VAL A 206 -4.68 29.16 3.92
CA VAL A 206 -5.33 30.36 4.44
C VAL A 206 -4.31 31.20 5.20
N PRO A 207 -4.11 32.48 4.84
CA PRO A 207 -3.25 33.37 5.62
C PRO A 207 -3.96 33.78 6.91
N THR A 208 -3.22 33.76 8.01
CA THR A 208 -3.71 34.15 9.33
C THR A 208 -2.67 35.00 10.05
N ILE A 209 -3.12 35.96 10.85
CA ILE A 209 -2.29 36.68 11.83
C ILE A 209 -2.96 36.57 13.19
N ALA A 210 -2.20 36.29 14.25
CA ALA A 210 -2.76 35.99 15.56
C ALA A 210 -3.87 34.91 15.52
N ASN A 211 -3.71 33.90 14.66
CA ASN A 211 -4.69 32.83 14.39
C ASN A 211 -6.04 33.31 13.83
N LYS A 212 -6.11 34.50 13.24
CA LYS A 212 -7.32 35.04 12.61
C LYS A 212 -7.12 35.31 11.13
N LYS A 213 -8.11 34.93 10.33
CA LYS A 213 -8.26 35.33 8.91
C LYS A 213 -9.02 36.67 8.81
N ASP A 214 -9.93 36.91 9.74
CA ASP A 214 -10.73 38.12 9.80
C ASP A 214 -11.23 38.46 11.22
N GLY A 215 -11.90 39.60 11.32
CA GLY A 215 -12.61 40.03 12.52
C GLY A 215 -11.75 40.84 13.49
N PHE A 216 -12.18 40.85 14.75
CA PHE A 216 -11.61 41.73 15.78
C PHE A 216 -10.34 41.17 16.40
N VAL A 217 -9.29 41.98 16.54
CA VAL A 217 -8.03 41.62 17.21
C VAL A 217 -7.56 42.78 18.09
N SER A 218 -6.98 42.48 19.25
CA SER A 218 -6.36 43.53 20.06
C SER A 218 -5.04 43.96 19.44
N ARG A 219 -4.73 45.25 19.57
CA ARG A 219 -3.48 45.83 19.07
C ARG A 219 -2.27 45.07 19.59
N ASP A 220 -2.26 44.76 20.89
CA ASP A 220 -1.12 44.10 21.54
C ASP A 220 -0.95 42.66 21.04
N ILE A 221 -2.05 41.92 20.81
CA ILE A 221 -2.00 40.57 20.25
C ILE A 221 -1.53 40.59 18.80
N LEU A 222 -1.97 41.57 18.00
CA LEU A 222 -1.56 41.71 16.60
C LEU A 222 -0.05 41.99 16.50
N ILE A 223 0.47 42.90 17.33
CA ILE A 223 1.90 43.21 17.41
C ILE A 223 2.70 42.03 17.95
N ALA A 224 2.19 41.34 18.98
CA ALA A 224 2.86 40.19 19.59
C ALA A 224 2.93 38.98 18.65
N ALA A 225 1.90 38.76 17.81
CA ALA A 225 1.96 37.76 16.75
C ALA A 225 3.06 38.12 15.76
N GLY A 226 3.10 39.37 15.30
CA GLY A 226 4.25 39.91 14.56
C GLY A 226 4.47 39.34 13.16
N ASN A 227 3.76 38.28 12.77
CA ASN A 227 3.91 37.61 11.48
C ASN A 227 2.58 37.04 10.95
N ILE A 228 2.50 36.95 9.63
CA ILE A 228 1.46 36.19 8.93
C ILE A 228 1.94 34.74 8.82
N VAL A 229 1.01 33.79 9.01
CA VAL A 229 1.23 32.35 8.86
C VAL A 229 0.23 31.79 7.86
N ALA A 230 0.71 31.00 6.90
CA ALA A 230 -0.12 30.27 5.95
C ALA A 230 -0.47 28.89 6.53
N LYS A 231 -1.76 28.66 6.80
CA LYS A 231 -2.26 27.38 7.36
C LYS A 231 -3.03 26.61 6.31
N MET A 232 -2.77 25.31 6.20
CA MET A 232 -3.62 24.45 5.37
C MET A 232 -5.04 24.39 5.93
N PRO A 233 -6.06 24.17 5.07
CA PRO A 233 -7.42 23.88 5.52
C PRO A 233 -7.46 22.75 6.54
N GLU A 234 -8.39 22.81 7.51
CA GLU A 234 -8.49 21.83 8.60
C GLU A 234 -8.80 20.41 8.10
N ASP A 235 -9.43 20.28 6.93
CA ASP A 235 -9.79 19.03 6.27
C ASP A 235 -8.65 18.47 5.39
N PHE A 236 -7.48 19.11 5.36
CA PHE A 236 -6.36 18.66 4.55
C PHE A 236 -5.48 17.64 5.29
N GLU A 237 -5.45 16.41 4.76
CA GLU A 237 -4.83 15.25 5.43
C GLU A 237 -3.29 15.23 5.43
N PHE A 238 -2.63 16.11 4.65
CA PHE A 238 -1.17 16.12 4.56
C PHE A 238 -0.55 17.25 5.38
N ASN A 239 0.52 16.92 6.09
CA ASN A 239 1.32 17.91 6.82
C ASN A 239 2.32 18.58 5.87
N TYR A 240 1.84 19.54 5.08
CA TYR A 240 2.67 20.41 4.25
C TYR A 240 2.64 21.84 4.77
N SER A 241 3.80 22.50 4.74
CA SER A 241 3.96 23.90 5.13
C SER A 241 4.14 24.80 3.91
N PHE A 242 3.53 25.98 3.96
CA PHE A 242 3.74 27.05 2.99
C PHE A 242 4.52 28.18 3.66
N GLU A 243 5.51 28.71 2.97
CA GLU A 243 6.31 29.85 3.43
C GLU A 243 5.76 31.15 2.85
N ILE A 244 5.62 32.19 3.66
CA ILE A 244 5.22 33.52 3.17
C ILE A 244 6.46 34.29 2.73
N ILE A 245 6.49 34.65 1.44
CA ILE A 245 7.58 35.39 0.79
C ILE A 245 7.39 36.89 0.97
N SER A 246 6.17 37.39 0.79
CA SER A 246 5.87 38.82 0.87
C SER A 246 4.40 39.07 1.14
N PHE A 247 4.09 40.27 1.62
CA PHE A 247 2.72 40.77 1.72
C PHE A 247 2.73 42.30 1.77
N LYS A 248 1.57 42.89 1.54
CA LYS A 248 1.32 44.33 1.67
C LYS A 248 0.30 44.57 2.78
N MET A 249 0.61 45.48 3.69
CA MET A 249 -0.31 45.98 4.70
C MET A 249 -0.91 47.30 4.23
N THR A 250 -2.23 47.38 4.19
CA THR A 250 -3.00 48.53 3.73
C THR A 250 -3.90 49.02 4.85
N MET A 251 -3.84 50.32 5.16
CA MET A 251 -4.73 50.95 6.14
C MET A 251 -5.05 52.39 5.74
N GLN A 252 -6.30 52.80 6.02
CA GLN A 252 -6.73 54.18 5.82
C GLN A 252 -6.42 55.04 7.04
N ARG A 253 -5.85 56.23 6.82
CA ARG A 253 -5.69 57.28 7.83
C ARG A 253 -6.24 58.59 7.29
N GLY A 254 -7.34 59.08 7.89
CA GLY A 254 -8.07 60.23 7.35
C GLY A 254 -8.57 59.91 5.93
N PHE A 255 -8.15 60.72 4.96
CA PHE A 255 -8.50 60.55 3.54
C PHE A 255 -7.46 59.79 2.72
N THR A 256 -6.34 59.37 3.34
CA THR A 256 -5.22 58.72 2.64
C THR A 256 -5.20 57.23 2.94
N VAL A 257 -5.02 56.41 1.90
CA VAL A 257 -4.74 54.99 2.02
C VAL A 257 -3.22 54.79 1.97
N ASN A 258 -2.66 54.23 3.03
CA ASN A 258 -1.23 53.96 3.12
C ASN A 258 -0.97 52.47 2.90
N HIS A 259 0.11 52.17 2.19
CA HIS A 259 0.54 50.81 1.86
C HIS A 259 1.95 50.62 2.39
N TYR A 260 2.20 49.46 2.97
CA TYR A 260 3.49 49.09 3.53
C TYR A 260 3.83 47.68 3.05
N ASP A 261 5.01 47.51 2.46
CA ASP A 261 5.43 46.21 1.93
C ASP A 261 6.30 45.45 2.93
N SER A 262 6.12 44.13 3.01
CA SER A 262 7.03 43.22 3.68
C SER A 262 7.58 42.20 2.70
N LYS A 263 8.86 41.86 2.87
CA LYS A 263 9.63 40.91 2.05
C LYS A 263 9.84 39.55 2.74
N ASN A 264 9.09 39.27 3.80
CA ASN A 264 9.03 37.99 4.48
C ASN A 264 7.68 37.87 5.21
N SER A 265 7.55 36.88 6.10
CA SER A 265 6.34 36.65 6.88
C SER A 265 6.08 37.65 8.01
N ASN A 266 7.08 38.45 8.41
CA ASN A 266 6.99 39.33 9.57
C ASN A 266 6.49 40.74 9.20
N LEU A 267 5.85 41.40 10.17
CA LEU A 267 5.54 42.82 10.13
C LEU A 267 6.85 43.63 10.20
N THR A 268 6.95 44.68 9.40
CA THR A 268 8.08 45.62 9.48
C THR A 268 7.95 46.53 10.70
N GLU A 269 9.04 47.17 11.12
CA GLU A 269 9.02 48.16 12.21
C GLU A 269 8.08 49.33 11.90
N GLU A 270 8.00 49.72 10.64
CA GLU A 270 7.06 50.72 10.17
C GLU A 270 5.62 50.23 10.33
N MET A 271 5.30 49.02 9.86
CA MET A 271 3.97 48.43 10.06
C MET A 271 3.58 48.39 11.54
N ILE A 272 4.48 47.95 12.41
CA ILE A 272 4.27 47.89 13.86
C ILE A 272 4.01 49.28 14.43
N THR A 273 4.77 50.30 14.01
CA THR A 273 4.58 51.70 14.43
C THR A 273 3.22 52.24 13.98
N GLN A 274 2.77 51.87 12.78
CA GLN A 274 1.46 52.25 12.28
C GLN A 274 0.34 51.58 13.08
N ILE A 275 0.47 50.28 13.38
CA ILE A 275 -0.47 49.51 14.23
C ILE A 275 -0.52 50.08 15.65
N LYS A 276 0.62 50.48 16.23
CA LYS A 276 0.66 51.09 17.57
C LYS A 276 -0.22 52.33 17.67
N ASN A 277 -0.27 53.09 16.58
CA ASN A 277 -0.96 54.38 16.48
C ASN A 277 -2.36 54.27 15.87
N THR A 278 -2.93 53.08 15.69
CA THR A 278 -4.31 52.93 15.20
C THR A 278 -5.33 53.09 16.32
N ASN A 279 -6.48 53.68 15.99
CA ASN A 279 -7.63 53.74 16.89
C ASN A 279 -8.41 52.41 16.90
N ARG A 280 -9.23 52.23 17.94
CA ARG A 280 -10.25 51.18 17.97
C ARG A 280 -11.20 51.32 16.78
N GLY A 281 -11.57 50.21 16.16
CA GLY A 281 -12.40 50.16 14.95
C GLY A 281 -11.62 50.33 13.64
N GLN A 282 -10.31 50.60 13.69
CA GLN A 282 -9.49 50.69 12.49
C GLN A 282 -9.37 49.33 11.80
N GLY A 283 -9.79 49.26 10.54
CA GLY A 283 -9.53 48.13 9.66
C GLY A 283 -8.10 48.14 9.12
N ILE A 284 -7.48 46.96 9.09
CA ILE A 284 -6.16 46.71 8.52
C ILE A 284 -6.30 45.53 7.55
N LEU A 285 -5.95 45.78 6.29
CA LEU A 285 -5.98 44.79 5.22
C LEU A 285 -4.56 44.30 4.96
N PHE A 286 -4.39 42.99 4.88
CA PHE A 286 -3.18 42.34 4.40
C PHE A 286 -3.51 41.70 3.05
N GLU A 287 -2.87 42.19 1.99
CA GLU A 287 -3.12 41.81 0.61
C GLU A 287 -1.81 41.52 -0.13
N GLU A 288 -1.92 41.05 -1.38
CA GLU A 288 -0.76 40.62 -2.17
C GLU A 288 0.14 39.63 -1.40
N ILE A 289 -0.47 38.74 -0.62
CA ILE A 289 0.24 37.76 0.20
C ILE A 289 0.78 36.66 -0.72
N ILE A 290 2.09 36.66 -0.96
CA ILE A 290 2.76 35.67 -1.80
C ILE A 290 3.34 34.58 -0.91
N THR A 291 3.04 33.32 -1.26
CA THR A 291 3.58 32.14 -0.60
C THR A 291 4.32 31.22 -1.55
N LYS A 292 5.28 30.47 -1.03
CA LYS A 292 5.93 29.37 -1.71
C LYS A 292 5.46 28.04 -1.11
N GLY A 293 4.91 27.19 -1.96
CA GLY A 293 4.49 25.85 -1.55
C GLY A 293 5.65 24.84 -1.53
N PRO A 294 5.43 23.66 -0.94
CA PRO A 294 6.39 22.54 -1.01
C PRO A 294 6.59 22.01 -2.43
N ASP A 295 5.66 22.33 -3.34
CA ASP A 295 5.74 22.11 -4.79
C ASP A 295 6.68 23.10 -5.49
N GLY A 296 7.24 24.06 -4.76
CA GLY A 296 8.15 25.10 -5.25
C GLY A 296 7.46 26.23 -6.02
N ALA A 297 6.13 26.21 -6.11
CA ALA A 297 5.36 27.21 -6.84
C ALA A 297 4.98 28.40 -5.95
N ASP A 298 5.07 29.60 -6.54
CA ASP A 298 4.59 30.83 -5.91
C ASP A 298 3.08 30.96 -6.08
N ARG A 299 2.39 31.42 -5.03
CA ARG A 299 0.92 31.57 -5.00
C ARG A 299 0.53 32.85 -4.29
N VAL A 300 -0.40 33.57 -4.89
CA VAL A 300 -1.05 34.73 -4.26
C VAL A 300 -2.25 34.23 -3.48
N LEU A 301 -2.24 34.44 -2.16
CA LEU A 301 -3.34 34.04 -1.27
C LEU A 301 -4.43 35.12 -1.22
N SER A 302 -5.63 34.70 -0.81
CA SER A 302 -6.72 35.65 -0.54
C SER A 302 -6.31 36.62 0.57
N PRO A 303 -6.78 37.89 0.51
CA PRO A 303 -6.50 38.85 1.56
C PRO A 303 -6.98 38.40 2.94
N LEU A 304 -6.36 38.99 3.96
CA LEU A 304 -6.66 38.84 5.39
C LEU A 304 -7.04 40.24 5.91
N SER A 305 -8.16 40.38 6.61
CA SER A 305 -8.66 41.70 7.06
C SER A 305 -9.03 41.67 8.53
N VAL A 306 -8.31 42.40 9.37
CA VAL A 306 -8.57 42.48 10.81
C VAL A 306 -8.97 43.90 11.24
N THR A 307 -9.78 44.00 12.28
CA THR A 307 -10.22 45.27 12.86
C THR A 307 -9.71 45.37 14.29
N ILE A 308 -9.11 46.50 14.65
CA ILE A 308 -8.62 46.73 16.01
C ILE A 308 -9.80 46.88 16.97
N ASN A 309 -9.79 46.13 18.08
CA ASN A 309 -10.89 46.07 19.04
C ASN A 309 -10.73 46.92 20.28
#